data_AF-A0A6F9XQF7-F1
#
_entry.id   AF-A0A6F9XQF7-F1
#
_cell.length_a   1.000
_cell.length_b   1.000
_cell.length_c   1.000
_cell.angle_alpha   90.00
_cell.angle_beta   90.00
_cell.angle_gamma   90.00
#
_symmetry.space_group_name_H-M   'P 1'
#
loop_
_entity.id
_entity.type
_entity.pdbx_description
1 polymer ?
#
loop_
_entity_poly.entity_id
_entity_poly.type
_entity_poly.pdbx_seq_one_letter_code
_entity_poly.pdbx_strand_id
1 'polypeptide(L)'
;MKAKIVWPTIGVISVFFLLIVGLIISGSSGSDNSGCEVNPTEESATNLAGANTGSWADKNSAQYQAAKTIWETLTKKEGFSGAGAAGAIGNAIGESGLKVEIVNQYGYGGLFQWSTTRFTGAGFVKVGDKSTYTLENEIKTMQYELHHGWKKTKTSVGKATDVKSATLNWFYDYEGMRGHEDQYGTQRDSGAEWAYREFGGANIQANDSLLGNVTDVADFGEGTVVQDTEAVCSDLGDSDSEIVNKAKKLLGYFTYQQSHGVSYIGSIDNPNRDGVTDCSGFVWLVLAQAGYKVPDNMSWYTGSMESDAKKEHKYLKEISKNEAQAGDIVIVNTGSGSGDNGHTAFLEENWHGDKTKIVQQSGPTGVGKVREGEYGSSFKSLLDDGGKPVFARPIKKGESK
;
A
#
# COMPACT_ATOMS: atom_id res chain seq x y z
N MET A 1 48.86 -15.63 18.13
CA MET A 1 48.39 -15.49 16.74
C MET A 1 46.88 -15.39 16.76
N LYS A 2 46.30 -14.24 16.41
CA LYS A 2 44.84 -14.04 16.34
C LYS A 2 44.47 -13.85 14.88
N ALA A 3 43.73 -14.80 14.31
CA ALA A 3 43.20 -14.69 12.96
C ALA A 3 42.04 -13.69 12.96
N LYS A 4 42.16 -12.62 12.17
CA LYS A 4 41.05 -11.72 11.86
C LYS A 4 40.22 -12.37 10.75
N ILE A 5 38.95 -12.64 11.06
CA ILE A 5 37.95 -13.02 10.07
C ILE A 5 37.54 -11.73 9.36
N VAL A 6 37.82 -11.66 8.05
CA VAL A 6 37.37 -10.59 7.15
C VAL A 6 36.09 -11.09 6.48
N TRP A 7 34.98 -10.39 6.67
CA TRP A 7 33.75 -10.64 5.92
C TRP A 7 33.84 -9.93 4.56
N PRO A 8 33.48 -10.59 3.44
CA PRO A 8 33.49 -9.93 2.14
C PRO A 8 32.33 -8.94 2.06
N THR A 9 32.66 -7.66 1.90
CA THR A 9 31.74 -6.63 1.44
C THR A 9 31.28 -6.97 0.03
N ILE A 10 29.99 -7.28 -0.14
CA ILE A 10 29.37 -7.33 -1.47
C ILE A 10 29.25 -5.89 -1.93
N GLY A 11 30.03 -5.54 -2.96
CA GLY A 11 30.12 -4.19 -3.50
C GLY A 11 28.82 -3.78 -4.17
N VAL A 12 28.28 -2.65 -3.72
CA VAL A 12 27.24 -1.88 -4.42
C VAL A 12 27.91 -1.21 -5.61
N ILE A 13 27.61 -1.65 -6.83
CA ILE A 13 28.03 -0.98 -8.06
C ILE A 13 26.86 -0.09 -8.50
N SER A 14 26.99 1.21 -8.22
CA SER A 14 26.08 2.26 -8.70
C SER A 14 26.39 2.60 -10.15
N VAL A 15 25.44 2.46 -11.08
CA VAL A 15 25.50 3.11 -12.40
C VAL A 15 24.09 3.48 -12.90
N PHE A 16 24.01 4.70 -13.45
CA PHE A 16 22.89 5.42 -14.06
C PHE A 16 22.03 4.64 -15.07
N PHE A 17 20.71 4.89 -15.04
CA PHE A 17 19.74 4.47 -16.06
C PHE A 17 19.23 5.67 -16.87
N LEU A 18 19.39 5.61 -18.19
CA LEU A 18 18.70 6.48 -19.16
C LEU A 18 18.11 5.59 -20.26
N LEU A 19 16.78 5.45 -20.28
CA LEU A 19 16.04 4.94 -21.42
C LEU A 19 15.68 6.11 -22.34
N ILE A 20 16.44 6.31 -23.42
CA ILE A 20 16.06 7.19 -24.53
C ILE A 20 15.09 6.40 -25.42
N VAL A 21 13.83 6.84 -25.47
CA VAL A 21 12.89 6.43 -26.53
C VAL A 21 12.99 7.48 -27.65
N GLY A 22 13.34 7.02 -28.85
CA GLY A 22 13.63 7.86 -30.00
C GLY A 22 12.43 8.68 -30.49
N LEU A 23 12.69 9.96 -30.75
CA LEU A 23 11.88 10.87 -31.56
C LEU A 23 11.70 10.33 -32.98
N ILE A 24 10.46 10.23 -33.45
CA ILE A 24 10.13 10.24 -34.88
C ILE A 24 9.57 11.63 -35.21
N ILE A 25 10.33 12.37 -36.00
CA ILE A 25 10.00 13.69 -36.55
C ILE A 25 8.91 13.52 -37.61
N SER A 26 7.86 14.34 -37.54
CA SER A 26 7.04 14.66 -38.71
C SER A 26 6.90 16.19 -38.78
N GLY A 27 7.47 16.80 -39.82
CA GLY A 27 7.06 18.13 -40.28
C GLY A 27 5.59 18.08 -40.75
N SER A 28 4.83 19.16 -40.86
CA SER A 28 5.20 20.54 -41.13
C SER A 28 3.92 21.43 -41.10
N SER A 29 4.11 22.71 -40.73
CA SER A 29 3.37 23.90 -41.21
C SER A 29 1.93 24.23 -40.74
N GLY A 30 1.76 25.45 -40.20
CA GLY A 30 0.51 26.23 -40.28
C GLY A 30 0.23 27.13 -39.06
N SER A 31 0.26 28.45 -39.26
CA SER A 31 0.15 29.51 -38.24
C SER A 31 -1.26 30.13 -38.08
N ASP A 32 -1.43 30.82 -36.93
CA ASP A 32 -2.38 31.92 -36.59
C ASP A 32 -3.89 31.57 -36.54
N ASN A 33 -4.76 32.08 -35.65
CA ASN A 33 -4.84 33.38 -34.97
C ASN A 33 -5.83 33.33 -33.78
N SER A 34 -5.75 34.38 -32.94
CA SER A 34 -6.54 34.80 -31.76
C SER A 34 -8.03 34.44 -31.63
N GLY A 35 -8.50 34.29 -30.38
CA GLY A 35 -9.89 34.54 -29.99
C GLY A 35 -10.27 33.98 -28.63
N CYS A 36 -10.46 34.86 -27.64
CA CYS A 36 -10.93 34.53 -26.30
C CYS A 36 -12.47 34.55 -26.27
N GLU A 37 -13.15 33.44 -25.97
CA GLU A 37 -14.51 33.44 -25.40
C GLU A 37 -14.70 32.21 -24.48
N VAL A 38 -15.20 32.47 -23.26
CA VAL A 38 -15.76 31.55 -22.25
C VAL A 38 -17.27 31.83 -22.24
N ASN A 39 -18.25 30.95 -22.04
CA ASN A 39 -18.47 29.57 -21.57
C ASN A 39 -19.98 29.28 -21.84
N PRO A 40 -20.68 28.26 -21.28
CA PRO A 40 -20.43 26.81 -21.12
C PRO A 40 -21.64 25.95 -21.59
N THR A 41 -21.46 24.66 -21.89
CA THR A 41 -22.42 23.57 -21.52
C THR A 41 -21.91 22.18 -21.95
N GLU A 42 -21.96 21.27 -20.98
CA GLU A 42 -22.11 19.81 -21.04
C GLU A 42 -21.06 18.92 -21.73
N GLU A 43 -20.48 18.07 -20.87
CA GLU A 43 -20.07 16.68 -21.09
C GLU A 43 -19.54 16.29 -22.47
N SER A 44 -18.22 16.14 -22.54
CA SER A 44 -17.64 14.97 -23.18
C SER A 44 -16.20 14.74 -22.73
N ALA A 45 -15.94 13.48 -22.43
CA ALA A 45 -14.64 12.91 -22.18
C ALA A 45 -13.57 13.44 -23.15
N THR A 46 -12.50 14.00 -22.62
CA THR A 46 -11.27 14.21 -23.39
C THR A 46 -10.06 13.74 -22.62
N ASN A 47 -9.65 12.52 -22.99
CA ASN A 47 -8.27 12.13 -23.28
C ASN A 47 -7.26 12.12 -22.12
N LEU A 48 -7.29 11.02 -21.36
CA LEU A 48 -6.04 10.36 -20.92
C LEU A 48 -5.33 9.79 -22.17
N ALA A 49 -4.64 10.64 -22.92
CA ALA A 49 -3.69 10.21 -23.93
C ALA A 49 -2.27 10.50 -23.41
N GLY A 50 -1.60 9.46 -22.91
CA GLY A 50 -0.22 9.58 -22.43
C GLY A 50 0.36 8.44 -21.58
N ALA A 51 -0.38 7.36 -21.28
CA ALA A 51 0.18 6.18 -20.64
C ALA A 51 0.24 5.03 -21.66
N ASN A 52 1.44 4.57 -22.01
CA ASN A 52 1.64 3.32 -22.76
C ASN A 52 1.02 2.15 -21.98
N THR A 53 -0.21 1.78 -22.32
CA THR A 53 -0.86 0.54 -21.89
C THR A 53 -0.20 -0.63 -22.61
N GLY A 54 0.90 -1.14 -22.05
CA GLY A 54 1.67 -2.22 -22.65
C GLY A 54 0.90 -3.55 -22.76
N SER A 55 1.42 -4.43 -23.62
CA SER A 55 0.89 -5.75 -24.03
C SER A 55 0.31 -6.63 -22.91
N TRP A 56 0.70 -6.46 -21.65
CA TRP A 56 0.28 -7.30 -20.53
C TRP A 56 -1.20 -7.17 -20.12
N ALA A 57 -1.89 -6.10 -20.51
CA ALA A 57 -3.34 -5.98 -20.28
C ALA A 57 -4.18 -6.77 -21.32
N ASP A 58 -3.59 -7.18 -22.44
CA ASP A 58 -4.24 -8.05 -23.41
C ASP A 58 -4.22 -9.49 -22.90
N LYS A 59 -5.40 -10.03 -22.59
CA LYS A 59 -5.59 -11.40 -22.05
C LYS A 59 -5.04 -12.50 -22.95
N ASN A 60 -4.88 -12.22 -24.25
CA ASN A 60 -4.33 -13.17 -25.23
C ASN A 60 -2.81 -13.09 -25.36
N SER A 61 -2.17 -12.11 -24.72
CA SER A 61 -0.72 -11.93 -24.80
C SER A 61 0.05 -12.92 -23.93
N ALA A 62 1.29 -13.22 -24.32
CA ALA A 62 2.21 -14.02 -23.51
C ALA A 62 2.53 -13.34 -22.17
N GLN A 63 2.54 -12.01 -22.14
CA GLN A 63 2.81 -11.18 -20.95
C GLN A 63 1.67 -11.31 -19.93
N TYR A 64 0.42 -11.29 -20.36
CA TYR A 64 -0.71 -11.55 -19.47
C TYR A 64 -0.63 -12.96 -18.88
N GLN A 65 -0.30 -13.97 -19.71
CA GLN A 65 -0.14 -15.34 -19.22
C GLN A 65 1.00 -15.44 -18.21
N ALA A 66 2.13 -14.76 -18.44
CA ALA A 66 3.22 -14.68 -17.47
C ALA A 66 2.76 -14.04 -16.14
N ALA A 67 2.07 -12.90 -16.19
CA ALA A 67 1.52 -12.26 -14.99
C ALA A 67 0.55 -13.17 -14.24
N LYS A 68 -0.35 -13.86 -14.95
CA LYS A 68 -1.28 -14.83 -14.38
C LYS A 68 -0.54 -16.00 -13.72
N THR A 69 0.50 -16.54 -14.36
CA THR A 69 1.29 -17.63 -13.78
C THR A 69 2.05 -17.18 -12.53
N ILE A 70 2.63 -15.97 -12.51
CA ILE A 70 3.23 -15.39 -11.31
C ILE A 70 2.17 -15.26 -10.20
N TRP A 71 1.00 -14.68 -10.52
CA TRP A 71 -0.11 -14.49 -9.59
C TRP A 71 -0.53 -15.80 -8.93
N GLU A 72 -0.87 -16.80 -9.74
CA GLU A 72 -1.35 -18.09 -9.26
C GLU A 72 -0.28 -18.83 -8.47
N THR A 73 0.99 -18.70 -8.86
CA THR A 73 2.09 -19.29 -8.10
C THR A 73 2.22 -18.64 -6.74
N LEU A 74 2.31 -17.31 -6.68
CA LEU A 74 2.53 -16.61 -5.43
C LEU A 74 1.34 -16.77 -4.47
N THR A 75 0.11 -16.64 -4.97
CA THR A 75 -1.09 -16.69 -4.12
C THR A 75 -1.50 -18.10 -3.73
N LYS A 76 -1.48 -19.06 -4.66
CA LYS A 76 -1.99 -20.42 -4.43
C LYS A 76 -0.92 -21.38 -3.88
N LYS A 77 0.35 -21.21 -4.29
CA LYS A 77 1.44 -22.14 -3.95
C LYS A 77 2.36 -21.58 -2.87
N GLU A 78 2.63 -20.28 -2.89
CA GLU A 78 3.56 -19.64 -1.94
C GLU A 78 2.87 -18.95 -0.76
N GLY A 79 1.54 -18.80 -0.80
CA GLY A 79 0.75 -18.21 0.27
C GLY A 79 0.77 -16.68 0.35
N PHE A 80 1.17 -16.00 -0.72
CA PHE A 80 1.19 -14.54 -0.75
C PHE A 80 -0.24 -14.00 -0.71
N SER A 81 -0.40 -12.85 -0.05
CA SER A 81 -1.55 -11.98 -0.25
C SER A 81 -1.64 -11.51 -1.71
N GLY A 82 -2.81 -11.00 -2.08
CA GLY A 82 -3.00 -10.38 -3.39
C GLY A 82 -2.08 -9.17 -3.61
N ALA A 83 -1.81 -8.38 -2.58
CA ALA A 83 -0.91 -7.24 -2.67
C ALA A 83 0.56 -7.67 -2.83
N GLY A 84 0.99 -8.71 -2.10
CA GLY A 84 2.31 -9.32 -2.25
C GLY A 84 2.55 -9.83 -3.67
N ALA A 85 1.59 -10.59 -4.21
CA ALA A 85 1.67 -11.14 -5.57
C ALA A 85 1.63 -10.03 -6.65
N ALA A 86 0.79 -9.02 -6.45
CA ALA A 86 0.74 -7.84 -7.32
C ALA A 86 2.08 -7.09 -7.33
N GLY A 87 2.70 -6.90 -6.16
CA GLY A 87 3.99 -6.21 -6.05
C GLY A 87 5.12 -6.92 -6.81
N ALA A 88 5.13 -8.25 -6.79
CA ALA A 88 6.05 -9.03 -7.62
C ALA A 88 5.79 -8.81 -9.12
N ILE A 89 4.52 -8.87 -9.56
CA ILE A 89 4.17 -8.65 -10.97
C ILE A 89 4.54 -7.24 -11.44
N GLY A 90 4.32 -6.22 -10.59
CA GLY A 90 4.74 -4.86 -10.89
C GLY A 90 6.24 -4.76 -11.14
N ASN A 91 7.06 -5.46 -10.34
CA ASN A 91 8.50 -5.52 -10.57
C ASN A 91 8.85 -6.27 -11.87
N ALA A 92 8.24 -7.42 -12.15
CA ALA A 92 8.47 -8.12 -13.42
C ALA A 92 8.09 -7.27 -14.65
N ILE A 93 7.06 -6.42 -14.53
CA ILE A 93 6.73 -5.42 -15.56
C ILE A 93 7.84 -4.38 -15.69
N GLY A 94 8.34 -3.83 -14.58
CA GLY A 94 9.43 -2.86 -14.59
C GLY A 94 10.75 -3.41 -15.11
N GLU A 95 11.04 -4.68 -14.86
CA GLU A 95 12.29 -5.34 -15.27
C GLU A 95 12.27 -5.75 -16.76
N SER A 96 11.22 -6.42 -17.20
CA SER A 96 11.19 -7.08 -18.52
C SER A 96 9.96 -6.76 -19.36
N GLY A 97 8.97 -6.07 -18.78
CA GLY A 97 7.63 -5.99 -19.34
C GLY A 97 6.96 -7.37 -19.43
N LEU A 98 7.28 -8.28 -18.49
CA LEU A 98 6.82 -9.68 -18.44
C LEU A 98 7.27 -10.53 -19.62
N LYS A 99 8.48 -10.28 -20.14
CA LYS A 99 9.08 -11.06 -21.24
C LYS A 99 10.16 -11.99 -20.70
N VAL A 100 9.98 -13.28 -20.94
CA VAL A 100 10.80 -14.36 -20.40
C VAL A 100 12.16 -14.43 -21.14
N GLU A 101 12.17 -14.18 -22.44
CA GLU A 101 13.34 -14.38 -23.28
C GLU A 101 14.32 -13.19 -23.31
N ILE A 102 14.00 -12.08 -22.62
CA ILE A 102 14.78 -10.85 -22.69
C ILE A 102 16.04 -10.98 -21.85
N VAL A 103 17.18 -10.75 -22.49
CA VAL A 103 18.47 -10.57 -21.84
C VAL A 103 19.01 -9.19 -22.19
N ASN A 104 19.37 -8.40 -21.18
CA ASN A 104 19.96 -7.09 -21.41
C ASN A 104 21.44 -7.17 -21.81
N GLN A 105 22.03 -6.02 -22.14
CA GLN A 105 23.42 -5.92 -22.58
C GLN A 105 24.46 -6.38 -21.54
N TYR A 106 24.07 -6.51 -20.27
CA TYR A 106 24.91 -6.96 -19.16
C TYR A 106 24.74 -8.46 -18.86
N GLY A 107 23.91 -9.16 -19.65
CA GLY A 107 23.66 -10.59 -19.47
C GLY A 107 22.59 -10.92 -18.44
N TYR A 108 21.85 -9.93 -17.94
CA TYR A 108 20.77 -10.16 -16.99
C TYR A 108 19.52 -10.57 -17.76
N GLY A 109 18.80 -11.58 -17.29
CA GLY A 109 17.79 -12.26 -18.09
C GLY A 109 16.49 -12.53 -17.36
N GLY A 110 15.43 -12.73 -18.13
CA GLY A 110 14.14 -13.22 -17.65
C GLY A 110 13.22 -12.16 -17.06
N LEU A 111 12.12 -12.63 -16.49
CA LEU A 111 11.02 -11.85 -15.94
C LEU A 111 11.47 -10.77 -14.96
N PHE A 112 12.42 -11.10 -14.08
CA PHE A 112 12.97 -10.22 -13.05
C PHE A 112 14.40 -9.75 -13.37
N GLN A 113 14.86 -9.89 -14.62
CA GLN A 113 16.22 -9.50 -15.05
C GLN A 113 17.30 -9.99 -14.05
N TRP A 114 17.27 -11.28 -13.72
CA TRP A 114 18.24 -11.89 -12.83
C TRP A 114 19.66 -11.72 -13.38
N SER A 115 20.61 -11.39 -12.51
CA SER A 115 22.02 -11.53 -12.84
C SER A 115 22.33 -12.98 -13.24
N THR A 116 23.33 -13.20 -14.09
CA THR A 116 23.76 -14.52 -14.58
C THR A 116 23.85 -15.57 -13.46
N THR A 117 24.44 -15.20 -12.33
CA THR A 117 24.59 -16.09 -11.16
C THR A 117 23.25 -16.47 -10.54
N ARG A 118 22.34 -15.50 -10.36
CA ARG A 118 21.00 -15.78 -9.83
C ARG A 118 20.18 -16.60 -10.81
N PHE A 119 20.23 -16.25 -12.10
CA PHE A 119 19.41 -16.85 -13.13
C PHE A 119 19.69 -18.35 -13.30
N THR A 120 20.96 -18.75 -13.19
CA THR A 120 21.38 -20.16 -13.29
C THR A 120 21.45 -20.89 -11.95
N GLY A 121 21.36 -20.18 -10.82
CA GLY A 121 21.67 -20.73 -9.50
C GLY A 121 20.78 -21.91 -9.07
N ALA A 122 19.54 -21.95 -9.57
CA ALA A 122 18.60 -23.03 -9.32
C ALA A 122 18.74 -24.23 -10.29
N GLY A 123 19.53 -24.09 -11.37
CA GLY A 123 19.78 -25.14 -12.37
C GLY A 123 18.70 -25.32 -13.45
N PHE A 124 17.58 -24.59 -13.38
CA PHE A 124 16.49 -24.68 -14.37
C PHE A 124 16.78 -23.89 -15.66
N VAL A 125 17.50 -22.78 -15.55
CA VAL A 125 17.89 -21.92 -16.66
C VAL A 125 19.40 -22.01 -16.90
N LYS A 126 19.81 -22.02 -18.17
CA LYS A 126 21.22 -22.10 -18.59
C LYS A 126 21.59 -20.93 -19.48
N VAL A 127 22.49 -20.08 -19.00
CA VAL A 127 22.97 -18.92 -19.77
C VAL A 127 23.56 -19.36 -21.11
N GLY A 128 23.08 -18.75 -22.19
CA GLY A 128 23.50 -19.09 -23.56
C GLY A 128 22.65 -20.15 -24.24
N ASP A 129 21.80 -20.86 -23.50
CA ASP A 129 20.81 -21.80 -24.04
C ASP A 129 19.39 -21.22 -23.88
N LYS A 130 18.98 -20.40 -24.86
CA LYS A 130 17.67 -19.75 -24.86
C LYS A 130 16.49 -20.73 -24.84
N SER A 131 16.69 -22.00 -25.19
CA SER A 131 15.62 -23.01 -25.10
C SER A 131 15.18 -23.26 -23.66
N THR A 132 16.04 -22.92 -22.69
CA THR A 132 15.75 -23.03 -21.25
C THR A 132 15.05 -21.80 -20.67
N TYR A 133 14.91 -20.70 -21.43
CA TYR A 133 14.31 -19.45 -20.96
C TYR A 133 12.80 -19.51 -21.15
N THR A 134 12.18 -20.43 -20.42
CA THR A 134 10.74 -20.70 -20.47
C THR A 134 10.09 -20.15 -19.22
N LEU A 135 8.82 -19.73 -19.34
CA LEU A 135 8.03 -19.24 -18.21
C LEU A 135 8.07 -20.23 -17.03
N GLU A 136 7.96 -21.52 -17.33
CA GLU A 136 8.03 -22.58 -16.32
C GLU A 136 9.38 -22.58 -15.57
N ASN A 137 10.50 -22.53 -16.29
CA ASN A 137 11.82 -22.57 -15.66
C ASN A 137 12.09 -21.32 -14.83
N GLU A 138 11.65 -20.15 -15.28
CA GLU A 138 11.83 -18.89 -14.53
C GLU A 138 10.95 -18.82 -13.28
N ILE A 139 9.73 -19.36 -13.34
CA ILE A 139 8.88 -19.51 -12.14
C ILE A 139 9.53 -20.46 -11.14
N LYS A 140 10.11 -21.59 -11.59
CA LYS A 140 10.87 -22.49 -10.71
C LYS A 140 12.09 -21.80 -10.09
N THR A 141 12.78 -20.94 -10.84
CA THR A 141 13.89 -20.12 -10.32
C THR A 141 13.39 -19.14 -9.24
N MET A 142 12.30 -18.41 -9.47
CA MET A 142 11.71 -17.51 -8.47
C MET A 142 11.32 -18.27 -7.18
N GLN A 143 10.62 -19.40 -7.32
CA GLN A 143 10.25 -20.22 -6.17
C GLN A 143 11.48 -20.73 -5.42
N TYR A 144 12.50 -21.23 -6.13
CA TYR A 144 13.76 -21.66 -5.51
C TYR A 144 14.37 -20.52 -4.68
N GLU A 145 14.47 -19.30 -5.21
CA GLU A 145 14.99 -18.16 -4.46
C GLU A 145 14.18 -17.86 -3.19
N LEU A 146 12.85 -17.82 -3.28
CA LEU A 146 11.94 -17.56 -2.16
C LEU A 146 12.03 -18.62 -1.04
N HIS A 147 12.30 -19.88 -1.39
CA HIS A 147 12.50 -20.97 -0.43
C HIS A 147 13.93 -21.10 0.09
N HIS A 148 14.89 -20.34 -0.46
CA HIS A 148 16.31 -20.39 -0.06
C HIS A 148 16.82 -19.04 0.43
N GLY A 149 17.47 -18.26 -0.42
CA GLY A 149 18.12 -17.00 -0.05
C GLY A 149 17.16 -15.87 0.31
N TRP A 150 15.91 -15.93 -0.16
CA TRP A 150 14.92 -14.85 -0.08
C TRP A 150 13.73 -15.16 0.84
N LYS A 151 13.91 -16.05 1.82
CA LYS A 151 12.86 -16.37 2.82
C LYS A 151 12.29 -15.14 3.52
N LYS A 152 13.15 -14.17 3.85
CA LYS A 152 12.72 -12.92 4.48
C LYS A 152 11.80 -12.11 3.57
N THR A 153 12.18 -11.97 2.30
CA THR A 153 11.37 -11.32 1.27
C THR A 153 10.06 -12.06 1.04
N LYS A 154 10.10 -13.40 1.01
CA LYS A 154 8.91 -14.26 0.95
C LYS A 154 7.94 -13.92 2.08
N THR A 155 8.41 -13.87 3.32
CA THR A 155 7.55 -13.56 4.47
C THR A 155 7.11 -12.09 4.49
N SER A 156 8.00 -11.13 4.23
CA SER A 156 7.68 -9.70 4.33
C SER A 156 6.74 -9.25 3.22
N VAL A 157 7.06 -9.56 1.96
CA VAL A 157 6.24 -9.19 0.80
C VAL A 157 4.98 -10.07 0.74
N GLY A 158 5.10 -11.37 1.06
CA GLY A 158 3.95 -12.28 1.04
C GLY A 158 2.84 -11.92 2.04
N LYS A 159 3.17 -11.21 3.12
CA LYS A 159 2.18 -10.69 4.08
C LYS A 159 1.76 -9.24 3.81
N ALA A 160 2.39 -8.56 2.86
CA ALA A 160 2.09 -7.16 2.60
C ALA A 160 0.64 -7.02 2.13
N THR A 161 -0.09 -6.05 2.69
CA THR A 161 -1.49 -5.79 2.32
C THR A 161 -1.64 -4.55 1.43
N ASP A 162 -0.60 -3.71 1.37
CA ASP A 162 -0.51 -2.54 0.51
C ASP A 162 0.28 -2.88 -0.76
N VAL A 163 -0.32 -2.65 -1.92
CA VAL A 163 0.25 -2.99 -3.23
C VAL A 163 1.55 -2.22 -3.47
N LYS A 164 1.58 -0.93 -3.14
CA LYS A 164 2.78 -0.09 -3.34
C LYS A 164 3.93 -0.52 -2.44
N SER A 165 3.67 -0.76 -1.15
CA SER A 165 4.67 -1.25 -0.20
C SER A 165 5.14 -2.64 -0.59
N ALA A 166 4.27 -3.53 -1.05
CA ALA A 166 4.65 -4.83 -1.58
C ALA A 166 5.57 -4.70 -2.80
N THR A 167 5.24 -3.80 -3.73
CA THR A 167 6.04 -3.51 -4.93
C THR A 167 7.40 -2.95 -4.56
N LEU A 168 7.45 -2.01 -3.62
CA LEU A 168 8.68 -1.38 -3.17
C LEU A 168 9.56 -2.34 -2.34
N ASN A 169 8.96 -3.14 -1.47
CA ASN A 169 9.70 -4.15 -0.70
C ASN A 169 10.23 -5.26 -1.59
N TRP A 170 9.50 -5.66 -2.64
CA TRP A 170 10.04 -6.57 -3.65
C TRP A 170 11.22 -5.92 -4.38
N PHE A 171 11.10 -4.66 -4.80
CA PHE A 171 12.21 -3.93 -5.43
C PHE A 171 13.46 -3.85 -4.51
N TYR A 172 13.28 -3.50 -3.25
CA TYR A 172 14.42 -3.40 -2.32
C TYR A 172 15.01 -4.74 -1.94
N ASP A 173 14.16 -5.71 -1.61
CA ASP A 173 14.60 -6.91 -0.89
C ASP A 173 14.69 -8.14 -1.83
N TYR A 174 13.95 -8.18 -2.94
CA TYR A 174 14.08 -9.21 -3.98
C TYR A 174 15.09 -8.80 -5.06
N GLU A 175 14.92 -7.60 -5.64
CA GLU A 175 15.83 -7.09 -6.68
C GLU A 175 17.16 -6.56 -6.11
N GLY A 176 17.20 -6.27 -4.80
CA GLY A 176 18.41 -5.79 -4.14
C GLY A 176 18.68 -4.29 -4.38
N MET A 177 17.63 -3.52 -4.66
CA MET A 177 17.73 -2.14 -5.16
C MET A 177 17.61 -1.07 -4.08
N ARG A 178 17.86 -1.41 -2.82
CA ARG A 178 17.83 -0.44 -1.71
C ARG A 178 18.92 0.62 -1.91
N GLY A 179 18.54 1.90 -1.92
CA GLY A 179 19.45 3.01 -2.24
C GLY A 179 19.58 3.31 -3.74
N HIS A 180 18.77 2.66 -4.58
CA HIS A 180 18.68 2.86 -6.03
C HIS A 180 17.25 3.21 -6.46
N GLU A 181 16.56 4.02 -5.66
CA GLU A 181 15.16 4.42 -5.89
C GLU A 181 14.97 5.17 -7.22
N ASP A 182 16.03 5.78 -7.75
CA ASP A 182 16.06 6.38 -9.09
C ASP A 182 15.77 5.37 -10.21
N GLN A 183 15.98 4.07 -9.93
CA GLN A 183 15.78 2.96 -10.87
C GLN A 183 14.45 2.24 -10.66
N TYR A 184 13.63 2.71 -9.71
CA TYR A 184 12.31 2.12 -9.45
C TYR A 184 11.44 2.11 -10.71
N GLY A 185 11.54 3.16 -11.53
CA GLY A 185 10.78 3.29 -12.75
C GLY A 185 9.28 3.53 -12.49
N THR A 186 8.58 4.04 -13.51
CA THR A 186 7.18 4.48 -13.36
C THR A 186 6.16 3.38 -13.60
N GLN A 187 6.56 2.27 -14.24
CA GLN A 187 5.63 1.22 -14.64
C GLN A 187 5.29 0.24 -13.52
N ARG A 188 6.15 0.09 -12.49
CA ARG A 188 5.98 -0.93 -11.44
C ARG A 188 4.71 -0.75 -10.63
N ASP A 189 4.49 0.44 -10.10
CA ASP A 189 3.28 0.77 -9.35
C ASP A 189 2.03 0.55 -10.22
N SER A 190 2.02 1.08 -11.45
CA SER A 190 0.87 0.94 -12.35
C SER A 190 0.58 -0.51 -12.75
N GLY A 191 1.63 -1.32 -12.90
CA GLY A 191 1.56 -2.73 -13.23
C GLY A 191 1.09 -3.58 -12.05
N ALA A 192 1.59 -3.30 -10.85
CA ALA A 192 1.14 -3.96 -9.62
C ALA A 192 -0.34 -3.66 -9.36
N GLU A 193 -0.74 -2.39 -9.47
CA GLU A 193 -2.12 -1.96 -9.33
C GLU A 193 -3.05 -2.61 -10.36
N TRP A 194 -2.59 -2.73 -11.61
CA TRP A 194 -3.31 -3.49 -12.63
C TRP A 194 -3.48 -4.96 -12.21
N ALA A 195 -2.40 -5.65 -11.83
CA ALA A 195 -2.45 -7.06 -11.47
C ALA A 195 -3.33 -7.31 -10.23
N TYR A 196 -3.25 -6.44 -9.23
CA TYR A 196 -4.09 -6.49 -8.04
C TYR A 196 -5.59 -6.41 -8.38
N ARG A 197 -5.97 -5.54 -9.32
CA ARG A 197 -7.37 -5.45 -9.79
C ARG A 197 -7.76 -6.62 -10.68
N GLU A 198 -6.96 -6.92 -11.70
CA GLU A 198 -7.25 -7.92 -12.73
C GLU A 198 -7.45 -9.31 -12.12
N PHE A 199 -6.64 -9.66 -11.12
CA PHE A 199 -6.66 -10.99 -10.52
C PHE A 199 -7.38 -11.06 -9.17
N GLY A 200 -8.08 -9.98 -8.76
CA GLY A 200 -8.93 -9.98 -7.58
C GLY A 200 -8.18 -9.98 -6.25
N GLY A 201 -7.04 -9.28 -6.18
CA GLY A 201 -6.14 -9.25 -5.04
C GLY A 201 -6.73 -8.80 -3.71
N ALA A 202 -7.78 -7.97 -3.75
CA ALA A 202 -8.51 -7.54 -2.56
C ALA A 202 -9.10 -8.71 -1.76
N ASN A 203 -9.38 -9.84 -2.42
CA ASN A 203 -9.99 -11.01 -1.81
C ASN A 203 -8.97 -12.09 -1.40
N ILE A 204 -7.67 -11.84 -1.61
CA ILE A 204 -6.62 -12.81 -1.32
C ILE A 204 -5.79 -12.33 -0.13
N GLN A 205 -6.06 -12.93 1.02
CA GLN A 205 -5.24 -12.75 2.21
C GLN A 205 -4.00 -13.65 2.16
N ALA A 206 -2.96 -13.25 2.89
CA ALA A 206 -1.79 -14.09 3.06
C ALA A 206 -2.16 -15.41 3.75
N ASN A 207 -1.61 -16.52 3.27
CA ASN A 207 -1.73 -17.82 3.90
C ASN A 207 -0.49 -18.08 4.76
N ASP A 208 -0.61 -17.79 6.04
CA ASP A 208 0.48 -17.93 7.01
C ASP A 208 1.02 -19.36 7.11
N SER A 209 0.19 -20.38 6.85
CA SER A 209 0.64 -21.77 6.85
C SER A 209 1.58 -22.05 5.68
N LEU A 210 1.32 -21.53 4.48
CA LEU A 210 2.20 -21.69 3.31
C LEU A 210 3.44 -20.77 3.35
N LEU A 211 3.31 -19.61 4.02
CA LEU A 211 4.43 -18.70 4.26
C LEU A 211 5.38 -19.20 5.37
N GLY A 212 4.85 -19.97 6.34
CA GLY A 212 5.59 -20.51 7.48
C GLY A 212 6.07 -21.96 7.32
N ASN A 213 5.37 -22.79 6.54
CA ASN A 213 5.79 -24.15 6.24
C ASN A 213 6.87 -24.15 5.16
N VAL A 214 8.11 -23.94 5.59
CA VAL A 214 9.28 -24.36 4.83
C VAL A 214 9.57 -25.82 5.19
N THR A 215 8.76 -26.72 4.65
CA THR A 215 9.12 -28.13 4.54
C THR A 215 9.38 -28.44 3.07
N ASP A 216 10.48 -29.14 2.82
CA ASP A 216 11.05 -29.41 1.51
C ASP A 216 10.01 -29.77 0.44
N VAL A 217 10.23 -29.18 -0.74
CA VAL A 217 9.45 -29.32 -1.97
C VAL A 217 8.90 -30.74 -2.17
N ALA A 218 7.57 -30.87 -2.15
CA ALA A 218 6.88 -32.03 -2.68
C ALA A 218 5.74 -31.57 -3.61
N ASP A 219 6.04 -31.75 -4.90
CA ASP A 219 5.17 -32.02 -6.05
C ASP A 219 3.95 -31.11 -6.34
N PHE A 220 3.99 -30.48 -7.52
CA PHE A 220 2.89 -29.67 -8.05
C PHE A 220 1.81 -30.55 -8.69
N GLY A 221 0.89 -31.02 -7.86
CA GLY A 221 -0.39 -31.60 -8.28
C GLY A 221 -1.52 -30.56 -8.37
N GLU A 222 -2.38 -30.74 -9.37
CA GLU A 222 -3.54 -29.93 -9.75
C GLU A 222 -4.79 -30.21 -8.87
N GLY A 223 -5.62 -29.18 -8.60
CA GLY A 223 -6.96 -29.24 -7.96
C GLY A 223 -6.95 -29.16 -6.43
N THR A 224 -7.89 -28.55 -5.69
CA THR A 224 -9.31 -28.22 -5.90
C THR A 224 -9.77 -27.20 -4.84
N VAL A 225 -10.84 -26.45 -5.15
CA VAL A 225 -11.55 -25.47 -4.30
C VAL A 225 -12.19 -26.14 -3.07
N VAL A 226 -12.11 -25.51 -1.88
CA VAL A 226 -13.04 -25.79 -0.78
C VAL A 226 -13.45 -24.49 -0.06
N GLN A 227 -14.76 -24.40 0.21
CA GLN A 227 -15.50 -23.36 0.92
C GLN A 227 -15.28 -23.36 2.44
N ASP A 228 -15.27 -22.14 2.99
CA ASP A 228 -15.99 -21.63 4.17
C ASP A 228 -15.85 -22.30 5.56
N THR A 229 -15.47 -21.51 6.58
CA THR A 229 -16.08 -21.58 7.93
C THR A 229 -15.77 -20.32 8.78
N GLU A 230 -16.82 -19.55 9.04
CA GLU A 230 -17.30 -18.90 10.30
C GLU A 230 -16.36 -18.28 11.36
N ALA A 231 -16.90 -17.22 11.96
CA ALA A 231 -16.30 -16.22 12.84
C ALA A 231 -16.05 -16.67 14.30
N VAL A 232 -15.14 -15.98 14.97
CA VAL A 232 -15.02 -15.98 16.44
C VAL A 232 -15.03 -14.53 16.93
N CYS A 233 -16.13 -14.14 17.58
CA CYS A 233 -16.24 -12.90 18.35
C CYS A 233 -15.71 -13.14 19.78
N SER A 234 -14.96 -12.17 20.31
CA SER A 234 -14.74 -12.03 21.76
C SER A 234 -15.28 -10.69 22.25
N ASP A 235 -16.04 -10.81 23.33
CA ASP A 235 -16.88 -9.86 24.06
C ASP A 235 -16.16 -8.61 24.63
N LEU A 236 -16.68 -7.39 24.40
CA LEU A 236 -16.32 -6.15 25.11
C LEU A 236 -17.46 -5.09 25.08
N GLY A 237 -18.00 -4.75 26.26
CA GLY A 237 -18.40 -3.40 26.72
C GLY A 237 -19.34 -2.51 25.88
N ASP A 238 -20.51 -2.23 26.43
CA ASP A 238 -21.73 -1.68 25.80
C ASP A 238 -21.77 -0.17 25.44
N SER A 239 -20.62 0.52 25.35
CA SER A 239 -20.55 1.84 24.66
C SER A 239 -19.16 2.16 24.11
N ASP A 240 -18.12 1.63 24.77
CA ASP A 240 -16.71 1.67 24.34
C ASP A 240 -16.49 0.90 23.03
N SER A 241 -17.40 -0.03 22.72
CA SER A 241 -17.41 -0.75 21.45
C SER A 241 -17.96 0.08 20.29
N GLU A 242 -18.80 1.11 20.50
CA GLU A 242 -19.51 1.72 19.37
C GLU A 242 -18.59 2.54 18.45
N ILE A 243 -17.80 3.48 19.01
CA ILE A 243 -16.87 4.31 18.22
C ILE A 243 -15.86 3.41 17.50
N VAL A 244 -15.24 2.49 18.23
CA VAL A 244 -14.22 1.59 17.67
C VAL A 244 -14.84 0.65 16.62
N ASN A 245 -16.04 0.11 16.85
CA ASN A 245 -16.72 -0.72 15.86
C ASN A 245 -17.10 0.06 14.59
N LYS A 246 -17.56 1.30 14.72
CA LYS A 246 -17.85 2.17 13.57
C LYS A 246 -16.57 2.49 12.80
N ALA A 247 -15.50 2.84 13.50
CA ALA A 247 -14.19 3.07 12.90
C ALA A 247 -13.66 1.83 12.16
N LYS A 248 -13.76 0.63 12.77
CA LYS A 248 -13.31 -0.62 12.16
C LYS A 248 -14.15 -1.06 10.95
N LYS A 249 -15.45 -0.75 10.92
CA LYS A 249 -16.29 -0.97 9.73
C LYS A 249 -15.82 -0.18 8.51
N LEU A 250 -15.06 0.88 8.73
CA LEU A 250 -14.47 1.71 7.69
C LEU A 250 -13.04 1.26 7.33
N LEU A 251 -12.52 0.13 7.84
CA LEU A 251 -11.19 -0.34 7.41
C LEU A 251 -11.13 -0.54 5.89
N GLY A 252 -10.07 -0.01 5.28
CA GLY A 252 -9.90 0.04 3.84
C GLY A 252 -10.76 1.08 3.14
N TYR A 253 -11.56 1.87 3.86
CA TYR A 253 -12.28 3.01 3.30
C TYR A 253 -11.35 4.19 3.13
N PHE A 254 -11.78 4.99 2.16
CA PHE A 254 -11.30 6.28 1.74
C PHE A 254 -9.89 6.33 1.21
N THR A 255 -9.72 7.21 0.25
CA THR A 255 -8.42 7.63 -0.20
C THR A 255 -8.01 8.87 0.60
N TYR A 256 -6.81 8.84 1.19
CA TYR A 256 -6.32 9.92 2.03
C TYR A 256 -6.13 11.16 1.17
N GLN A 257 -6.87 12.24 1.42
CA GLN A 257 -6.54 13.57 0.88
C GLN A 257 -7.04 14.63 1.85
N GLN A 258 -6.35 15.77 1.89
CA GLN A 258 -6.68 16.93 2.72
C GLN A 258 -7.88 17.69 2.12
N SER A 259 -9.00 16.99 1.96
CA SER A 259 -10.27 17.51 1.46
C SER A 259 -11.35 17.26 2.51
N HIS A 260 -12.05 18.33 2.88
CA HIS A 260 -13.07 18.32 3.92
C HIS A 260 -14.46 18.53 3.34
N GLY A 261 -15.43 17.76 3.85
CA GLY A 261 -16.85 17.92 3.52
C GLY A 261 -17.55 16.59 3.30
N VAL A 262 -18.84 16.54 3.65
CA VAL A 262 -19.65 15.30 3.53
C VAL A 262 -19.74 14.82 2.08
N SER A 263 -19.70 15.73 1.10
CA SER A 263 -19.74 15.41 -0.33
C SER A 263 -18.60 14.52 -0.80
N TYR A 264 -17.42 14.58 -0.15
CA TYR A 264 -16.25 13.79 -0.55
C TYR A 264 -16.29 12.36 -0.02
N ILE A 265 -17.07 12.11 1.02
CA ILE A 265 -17.23 10.78 1.64
C ILE A 265 -18.54 10.11 1.25
N GLY A 266 -19.33 10.69 0.35
CA GLY A 266 -20.66 10.22 -0.02
C GLY A 266 -21.72 10.73 0.97
N SER A 267 -21.94 10.00 2.06
CA SER A 267 -22.88 10.39 3.11
C SER A 267 -22.45 9.86 4.48
N ILE A 268 -23.05 10.37 5.56
CA ILE A 268 -22.78 9.89 6.92
C ILE A 268 -23.26 8.45 7.07
N ASP A 269 -24.49 8.14 6.65
CA ASP A 269 -25.10 6.82 6.87
C ASP A 269 -24.56 5.75 5.91
N ASN A 270 -24.24 6.17 4.68
CA ASN A 270 -23.69 5.31 3.63
C ASN A 270 -22.43 5.95 3.05
N PRO A 271 -21.27 5.84 3.74
CA PRO A 271 -20.03 6.38 3.23
C PRO A 271 -19.58 5.64 1.97
N ASN A 272 -19.08 6.39 1.00
CA ASN A 272 -18.46 5.84 -0.20
C ASN A 272 -17.10 5.26 0.16
N ARG A 273 -16.91 3.95 -0.06
CA ARG A 273 -15.62 3.27 0.18
C ARG A 273 -14.45 3.92 -0.54
N ASP A 274 -14.69 4.42 -1.74
CA ASP A 274 -13.70 5.10 -2.58
C ASP A 274 -13.74 6.63 -2.44
N GLY A 275 -14.50 7.13 -1.46
CA GLY A 275 -14.53 8.54 -1.12
C GLY A 275 -13.17 9.05 -0.63
N VAL A 276 -13.10 10.33 -0.35
CA VAL A 276 -11.86 11.00 0.01
C VAL A 276 -12.03 11.70 1.35
N THR A 277 -11.04 11.55 2.23
CA THR A 277 -10.97 12.28 3.49
C THR A 277 -9.56 12.19 4.08
N ASP A 278 -9.26 12.99 5.11
CA ASP A 278 -8.01 12.92 5.87
C ASP A 278 -8.23 12.32 7.27
N CYS A 279 -7.18 12.36 8.12
CA CYS A 279 -7.24 11.84 9.47
C CYS A 279 -8.36 12.49 10.32
N SER A 280 -8.52 13.82 10.23
CA SER A 280 -9.54 14.57 10.96
C SER A 280 -10.94 14.36 10.41
N GLY A 281 -11.09 14.22 9.10
CA GLY A 281 -12.38 13.95 8.46
C GLY A 281 -12.88 12.52 8.71
N PHE A 282 -11.96 11.55 8.82
CA PHE A 282 -12.28 10.21 9.31
C PHE A 282 -12.80 10.22 10.75
N VAL A 283 -12.11 10.91 11.66
CA VAL A 283 -12.58 11.04 13.06
C VAL A 283 -13.95 11.72 13.10
N TRP A 284 -14.14 12.78 12.34
CA TRP A 284 -15.43 13.47 12.22
C TRP A 284 -16.56 12.52 11.81
N LEU A 285 -16.35 11.71 10.77
CA LEU A 285 -17.37 10.79 10.26
C LEU A 285 -17.75 9.74 11.30
N VAL A 286 -16.77 9.10 11.93
CA VAL A 286 -17.02 8.06 12.95
C VAL A 286 -17.81 8.64 14.11
N LEU A 287 -17.44 9.83 14.59
CA LEU A 287 -18.17 10.51 15.67
C LEU A 287 -19.60 10.88 15.25
N ALA A 288 -19.79 11.35 14.01
CA ALA A 288 -21.12 11.64 13.49
C ALA A 288 -22.01 10.38 13.45
N GLN A 289 -21.47 9.26 12.96
CA GLN A 289 -22.15 7.95 12.89
C GLN A 289 -22.45 7.36 14.27
N ALA A 290 -21.62 7.64 15.27
CA ALA A 290 -21.80 7.19 16.66
C ALA A 290 -22.64 8.16 17.51
N GLY A 291 -23.21 9.21 16.90
CA GLY A 291 -24.11 10.14 17.59
C GLY A 291 -23.43 11.16 18.52
N TYR A 292 -22.15 11.45 18.30
CA TYR A 292 -21.39 12.46 19.05
C TYR A 292 -21.51 13.85 18.41
N LYS A 293 -21.22 14.89 19.20
CA LYS A 293 -21.17 16.26 18.69
C LYS A 293 -19.96 16.41 17.77
N VAL A 294 -20.21 16.98 16.60
CA VAL A 294 -19.18 17.32 15.61
C VAL A 294 -19.53 18.67 14.97
N PRO A 295 -18.57 19.45 14.46
CA PRO A 295 -18.86 20.68 13.74
C PRO A 295 -19.58 20.40 12.41
N ASP A 296 -20.28 21.39 11.89
CA ASP A 296 -21.00 21.22 10.62
C ASP A 296 -20.04 20.96 9.45
N ASN A 297 -20.50 20.12 8.52
CA ASN A 297 -19.84 19.80 7.25
C ASN A 297 -18.33 19.51 7.35
N MET A 298 -17.90 18.75 8.37
CA MET A 298 -16.49 18.36 8.52
C MET A 298 -15.53 19.57 8.61
N SER A 299 -15.95 20.68 9.22
CA SER A 299 -15.14 21.92 9.32
C SER A 299 -13.93 21.81 10.29
N TRP A 300 -13.48 20.60 10.60
CA TRP A 300 -12.31 20.33 11.42
C TRP A 300 -11.09 20.03 10.59
N TYR A 301 -9.95 20.46 11.11
CA TYR A 301 -8.65 19.84 10.89
C TYR A 301 -7.98 19.57 12.24
N THR A 302 -6.88 18.81 12.25
CA THR A 302 -6.19 18.35 13.47
C THR A 302 -5.83 19.46 14.48
N GLY A 303 -5.39 20.64 14.02
CA GLY A 303 -5.13 21.79 14.89
C GLY A 303 -6.38 22.35 15.57
N SER A 304 -7.51 22.42 14.86
CA SER A 304 -8.78 22.87 15.43
C SER A 304 -9.38 21.88 16.43
N MET A 305 -9.15 20.57 16.23
CA MET A 305 -9.57 19.53 17.17
C MET A 305 -8.82 19.67 18.50
N GLU A 306 -7.50 19.88 18.46
CA GLU A 306 -6.71 20.13 19.67
C GLU A 306 -7.17 21.40 20.39
N SER A 307 -7.41 22.49 19.65
CA SER A 307 -7.87 23.74 20.25
C SER A 307 -9.24 23.60 20.91
N ASP A 308 -10.18 22.86 20.30
CA ASP A 308 -11.47 22.58 20.92
C ASP A 308 -11.30 21.75 22.20
N ALA A 309 -10.52 20.66 22.15
CA ALA A 309 -10.26 19.78 23.29
C ALA A 309 -9.66 20.53 24.49
N LYS A 310 -8.79 21.52 24.25
CA LYS A 310 -8.12 22.29 25.31
C LYS A 310 -8.92 23.48 25.82
N LYS A 311 -9.80 24.07 24.99
CA LYS A 311 -10.41 25.37 25.28
C LYS A 311 -11.94 25.32 25.30
N GLU A 312 -12.56 25.30 24.13
CA GLU A 312 -14.00 25.60 24.01
C GLU A 312 -14.88 24.43 24.45
N HIS A 313 -14.33 23.22 24.41
CA HIS A 313 -14.96 21.96 24.78
C HIS A 313 -16.36 21.83 24.17
N LYS A 314 -16.51 22.21 22.89
CA LYS A 314 -17.79 22.13 22.18
C LYS A 314 -18.07 20.70 21.73
N TYR A 315 -17.04 19.97 21.34
CA TYR A 315 -17.15 18.64 20.76
C TYR A 315 -16.20 17.64 21.41
N LEU A 316 -15.01 18.08 21.82
CA LEU A 316 -13.96 17.29 22.44
C LEU A 316 -13.58 17.87 23.79
N LYS A 317 -13.17 17.03 24.74
CA LYS A 317 -12.63 17.45 26.03
C LYS A 317 -11.28 16.78 26.28
N GLU A 318 -10.24 17.55 26.57
CA GLU A 318 -8.95 17.01 26.96
C GLU A 318 -9.08 16.17 28.24
N ILE A 319 -8.46 15.00 28.22
CA ILE A 319 -8.38 14.06 29.34
C ILE A 319 -6.93 13.73 29.64
N SER A 320 -6.65 13.24 30.85
CA SER A 320 -5.30 12.78 31.15
C SER A 320 -5.00 11.46 30.43
N LYS A 321 -3.71 11.20 30.14
CA LYS A 321 -3.27 9.94 29.52
C LYS A 321 -3.66 8.69 30.33
N ASN A 322 -3.89 8.83 31.65
CA ASN A 322 -4.25 7.71 32.52
C ASN A 322 -5.75 7.37 32.44
N GLU A 323 -6.56 8.29 31.91
CA GLU A 323 -8.00 8.11 31.70
C GLU A 323 -8.32 7.73 30.26
N ALA A 324 -7.32 7.77 29.37
CA ALA A 324 -7.47 7.50 27.95
C ALA A 324 -7.74 6.02 27.70
N GLN A 325 -8.86 5.74 27.03
CA GLN A 325 -9.39 4.41 26.75
C GLN A 325 -9.88 4.26 25.31
N ALA A 326 -10.32 3.06 24.96
CA ALA A 326 -10.91 2.77 23.66
C ALA A 326 -12.02 3.77 23.30
N GLY A 327 -11.99 4.29 22.07
CA GLY A 327 -12.92 5.31 21.58
C GLY A 327 -12.51 6.76 21.88
N ASP A 328 -11.55 7.00 22.78
CA ASP A 328 -10.93 8.32 22.91
C ASP A 328 -10.02 8.62 21.72
N ILE A 329 -9.73 9.90 21.50
CA ILE A 329 -8.95 10.38 20.37
C ILE A 329 -7.57 10.79 20.85
N VAL A 330 -6.54 10.40 20.09
CA VAL A 330 -5.19 10.96 20.23
C VAL A 330 -4.95 11.96 19.10
N ILE A 331 -4.44 13.13 19.46
CA ILE A 331 -4.13 14.24 18.55
C ILE A 331 -2.67 14.63 18.80
N VAL A 332 -1.88 14.72 17.73
CA VAL A 332 -0.52 15.26 17.79
C VAL A 332 -0.38 16.31 16.71
N ASN A 333 0.04 17.50 17.10
CA ASN A 333 0.33 18.59 16.18
C ASN A 333 1.76 19.10 16.40
N THR A 334 2.37 19.55 15.32
CA THR A 334 3.49 20.49 15.28
C THR A 334 3.00 21.77 14.58
N GLY A 335 3.64 22.91 14.83
CA GLY A 335 3.25 24.17 14.19
C GLY A 335 1.74 24.50 14.32
N SER A 336 1.05 24.70 13.19
CA SER A 336 -0.39 24.97 13.16
C SER A 336 -1.27 23.72 13.24
N GLY A 337 -0.70 22.51 13.15
CA GLY A 337 -1.46 21.29 13.07
C GLY A 337 -2.21 21.09 11.76
N SER A 338 -1.82 21.76 10.66
CA SER A 338 -2.46 21.64 9.34
C SER A 338 -1.62 20.79 8.40
N GLY A 339 -2.29 20.01 7.54
CA GLY A 339 -1.65 19.11 6.59
C GLY A 339 -0.73 18.11 7.30
N ASP A 340 0.51 17.99 6.85
CA ASP A 340 1.49 17.04 7.42
C ASP A 340 1.95 17.42 8.83
N ASN A 341 1.60 18.61 9.32
CA ASN A 341 1.93 19.06 10.68
C ASN A 341 0.94 18.57 11.75
N GLY A 342 -0.06 17.76 11.38
CA GLY A 342 -1.03 17.25 12.33
C GLY A 342 -1.51 15.86 11.96
N HIS A 343 -1.75 15.04 12.99
CA HIS A 343 -2.37 13.74 12.82
C HIS A 343 -3.30 13.43 13.98
N THR A 344 -4.30 12.59 13.73
CA THR A 344 -5.25 12.14 14.75
C THR A 344 -5.78 10.74 14.46
N ALA A 345 -6.14 10.02 15.52
CA ALA A 345 -6.64 8.65 15.46
C ALA A 345 -7.51 8.33 16.69
N PHE A 346 -8.34 7.28 16.59
CA PHE A 346 -9.00 6.71 17.76
C PHE A 346 -8.10 5.68 18.43
N LEU A 347 -8.11 5.66 19.75
CA LEU A 347 -7.57 4.54 20.53
C LEU A 347 -8.51 3.34 20.42
N GLU A 348 -7.93 2.15 20.23
CA GLU A 348 -8.69 0.89 20.23
C GLU A 348 -8.75 0.23 21.61
N GLU A 349 -7.92 0.71 22.54
CA GLU A 349 -7.69 0.13 23.85
C GLU A 349 -7.20 1.19 24.83
N ASN A 350 -7.05 0.79 26.10
CA ASN A 350 -6.51 1.67 27.13
C ASN A 350 -5.08 2.11 26.81
N TRP A 351 -4.79 3.38 27.08
CA TRP A 351 -3.47 3.92 26.82
C TRP A 351 -2.38 3.22 27.65
N HIS A 352 -1.33 2.76 26.97
CA HIS A 352 -0.17 2.10 27.59
C HIS A 352 1.16 2.45 26.91
N GLY A 353 1.17 3.45 26.02
CA GLY A 353 2.38 4.01 25.41
C GLY A 353 2.48 3.72 23.92
N ASP A 354 3.70 3.61 23.40
CA ASP A 354 3.96 3.57 21.95
C ASP A 354 3.28 2.42 21.20
N LYS A 355 2.97 1.34 21.92
CA LYS A 355 2.32 0.15 21.37
C LYS A 355 0.79 0.18 21.47
N THR A 356 0.21 1.26 21.98
CA THR A 356 -1.25 1.39 22.05
C THR A 356 -1.83 1.34 20.64
N LYS A 357 -2.75 0.41 20.43
CA LYS A 357 -3.45 0.21 19.16
C LYS A 357 -4.39 1.37 18.86
N ILE A 358 -4.40 1.74 17.59
CA ILE A 358 -5.20 2.84 17.07
C ILE A 358 -5.84 2.47 15.73
N VAL A 359 -7.00 3.06 15.47
CA VAL A 359 -7.60 3.07 14.13
C VAL A 359 -7.59 4.50 13.59
N GLN A 360 -7.13 4.64 12.35
CA GLN A 360 -6.76 5.92 11.76
C GLN A 360 -7.03 5.93 10.26
N GLN A 361 -7.26 7.11 9.69
CA GLN A 361 -7.04 7.35 8.27
C GLN A 361 -5.68 8.05 8.14
N SER A 362 -4.73 7.43 7.45
CA SER A 362 -3.40 8.01 7.27
C SER A 362 -2.69 7.40 6.06
N GLY A 363 -1.49 7.86 5.77
CA GLY A 363 -0.71 7.42 4.61
C GLY A 363 -0.68 8.50 3.52
N PRO A 364 0.05 8.26 2.43
CA PRO A 364 0.29 9.31 1.44
C PRO A 364 -1.02 9.78 0.79
N THR A 365 -1.06 11.08 0.47
CA THR A 365 -2.17 11.66 -0.27
C THR A 365 -2.42 10.89 -1.57
N GLY A 366 -3.68 10.57 -1.86
CA GLY A 366 -4.10 9.82 -3.02
C GLY A 366 -4.05 8.30 -2.86
N VAL A 367 -3.55 7.76 -1.74
CA VAL A 367 -3.44 6.30 -1.52
C VAL A 367 -3.78 5.83 -0.11
N GLY A 368 -3.60 6.65 0.93
CA GLY A 368 -3.84 6.25 2.31
C GLY A 368 -5.27 5.77 2.55
N LYS A 369 -5.45 4.77 3.39
CA LYS A 369 -6.74 4.14 3.71
C LYS A 369 -6.90 4.07 5.21
N VAL A 370 -8.15 4.04 5.66
CA VAL A 370 -8.47 3.74 7.05
C VAL A 370 -7.85 2.38 7.41
N ARG A 371 -7.04 2.34 8.46
CA ARG A 371 -6.32 1.16 8.90
C ARG A 371 -6.11 1.15 10.41
N GLU A 372 -5.80 -0.01 10.94
CA GLU A 372 -5.24 -0.16 12.28
C GLU A 372 -3.74 0.18 12.28
N GLY A 373 -3.21 0.51 13.44
CA GLY A 373 -1.78 0.78 13.64
C GLY A 373 -1.43 0.87 15.12
N GLU A 374 -0.17 1.19 15.39
CA GLU A 374 0.29 1.52 16.74
C GLU A 374 0.60 3.01 16.81
N TYR A 375 0.32 3.65 17.95
CA TYR A 375 0.57 5.07 18.15
C TYR A 375 2.02 5.47 17.81
N GLY A 376 3.02 4.77 18.36
CA GLY A 376 4.41 5.20 18.26
C GLY A 376 4.93 5.19 16.83
N SER A 377 4.51 4.21 16.02
CA SER A 377 4.87 4.16 14.60
C SER A 377 4.08 5.14 13.75
N SER A 378 2.80 5.33 14.05
CA SER A 378 1.88 6.15 13.25
C SER A 378 2.08 7.65 13.45
N PHE A 379 2.58 8.05 14.62
CA PHE A 379 2.83 9.45 14.98
C PHE A 379 4.33 9.80 14.98
N LYS A 380 5.20 8.87 14.56
CA LYS A 380 6.65 8.99 14.72
C LYS A 380 7.23 10.32 14.25
N SER A 381 6.90 10.77 13.05
CA SER A 381 7.43 12.02 12.48
C SER A 381 7.08 13.22 13.36
N LEU A 382 5.82 13.33 13.77
CA LEU A 382 5.35 14.43 14.61
C LEU A 382 5.97 14.41 16.01
N LEU A 383 6.21 13.22 16.56
CA LEU A 383 6.85 13.07 17.86
C LEU A 383 8.34 13.41 17.80
N ASP A 384 9.03 12.98 16.75
CA ASP A 384 10.44 13.34 16.50
C ASP A 384 10.60 14.86 16.31
N ASP A 385 9.61 15.51 15.70
CA ASP A 385 9.54 16.97 15.52
C ASP A 385 9.10 17.74 16.79
N GLY A 386 8.95 17.04 17.93
CA GLY A 386 8.65 17.63 19.23
C GLY A 386 7.16 17.87 19.52
N GLY A 387 6.28 17.32 18.68
CA GLY A 387 4.84 17.27 18.91
C GLY A 387 4.51 16.52 20.21
N LYS A 388 3.44 16.94 20.89
CA LYS A 388 3.00 16.33 22.15
C LYS A 388 1.59 15.78 22.01
N PRO A 389 1.32 14.55 22.51
CA PRO A 389 -0.01 13.99 22.43
C PRO A 389 -0.99 14.76 23.32
N VAL A 390 -2.17 14.97 22.77
CA VAL A 390 -3.37 15.41 23.47
C VAL A 390 -4.38 14.27 23.35
N PHE A 391 -4.83 13.78 24.50
CA PHE A 391 -5.89 12.79 24.58
C PHE A 391 -7.21 13.52 24.78
N ALA A 392 -8.21 13.18 23.97
CA ALA A 392 -9.47 13.89 23.94
C ALA A 392 -10.65 12.91 23.96
N ARG A 393 -11.62 13.16 24.83
CA ARG A 393 -12.89 12.44 24.89
C ARG A 393 -13.96 13.14 24.07
N PRO A 394 -14.63 12.45 23.13
CA PRO A 394 -15.78 13.01 22.41
C PRO A 394 -16.98 13.28 23.32
N ILE A 395 -17.72 14.35 23.05
CA ILE A 395 -18.92 14.75 23.82
C ILE A 395 -20.18 14.23 23.11
N LYS A 396 -21.04 13.49 23.82
CA LYS A 396 -22.24 12.88 23.20
C LYS A 396 -23.31 13.94 22.91
N LYS A 397 -24.10 13.76 21.85
CA LYS A 397 -25.27 14.63 21.62
C LYS A 397 -26.25 14.44 22.79
N GLY A 398 -26.74 15.54 23.36
CA GLY A 398 -27.65 15.53 24.51
C GLY A 398 -26.99 15.70 25.89
N GLU A 399 -25.67 15.59 25.99
CA GLU A 399 -24.95 15.94 27.23
C GLU A 399 -24.79 17.48 27.30
N SER A 400 -25.32 18.12 28.36
CA SER A 400 -25.03 19.53 28.67
C SER A 400 -23.64 19.66 29.31
N LYS A 401 -23.00 20.81 29.09
CA LYS A 401 -21.66 21.13 29.61
C LYS A 401 -21.51 20.94 31.11
#